data_AF-A0A3D1JDL6-F1
#
_entry.id   AF-A0A3D1JDL6-F1
#
_cell.length_a   1.000
_cell.length_b   1.000
_cell.length_c   1.000
_cell.angle_alpha   90.00
_cell.angle_beta   90.00
_cell.angle_gamma   90.00
#
_symmetry.space_group_name_H-M   'P 1'
#
loop_
_entity.id
_entity.type
_entity.pdbx_description
1 polymer ?
#
loop_
_entity_poly.entity_id
_entity_poly.type
_entity_poly.pdbx_seq_one_letter_code
_entity_poly.pdbx_strand_id
1 'polypeptide(L)'
;MKPTLQKTHENLVQPQPSDERPLADFSTDARVKVRRFGNLPPATLHHLQAYGVLPGREIRVLAQRPLVIIQVEESELALEESVAREVFAEAVQLPV
;
A
#
# COMPACT_ATOMS: atom_id res chain seq x y z
N MET A 1 -11.67 -52.50 -1.75
CA MET A 1 -12.36 -51.73 -0.69
C MET A 1 -11.45 -50.61 -0.23
N LYS A 2 -12.04 -49.42 -0.01
CA LYS A 2 -11.50 -48.12 0.43
C LYS A 2 -11.16 -47.10 -0.68
N PRO A 3 -11.48 -45.81 -0.48
CA PRO A 3 -12.35 -45.05 -1.40
C PRO A 3 -11.75 -43.74 -1.93
N THR A 4 -12.52 -43.12 -2.84
CA THR A 4 -12.46 -41.73 -3.36
C THR A 4 -11.97 -40.68 -2.37
N LEU A 5 -11.18 -39.72 -2.84
CA LEU A 5 -11.21 -38.32 -2.40
C LEU A 5 -10.62 -37.42 -3.51
N GLN A 6 -11.52 -36.78 -4.27
CA GLN A 6 -11.25 -35.59 -5.07
C GLN A 6 -10.71 -34.50 -4.13
N LYS A 7 -9.60 -33.85 -4.51
CA LYS A 7 -9.23 -32.55 -3.96
C LYS A 7 -9.20 -31.54 -5.11
N THR A 8 -10.25 -30.74 -5.10
CA THR A 8 -10.37 -29.35 -5.56
C THR A 8 -9.05 -28.75 -6.02
N HIS A 9 -8.95 -28.43 -7.31
CA HIS A 9 -7.97 -27.48 -7.80
C HIS A 9 -8.30 -26.13 -7.17
N GLU A 10 -7.68 -25.82 -6.03
CA GLU A 10 -7.57 -24.46 -5.55
C GLU A 10 -6.91 -23.66 -6.68
N ASN A 11 -7.70 -22.75 -7.25
CA ASN A 11 -7.26 -21.80 -8.24
C ASN A 11 -6.18 -20.94 -7.56
N LEU A 12 -4.93 -21.34 -7.73
CA LEU A 12 -3.76 -20.52 -7.43
C LEU A 12 -3.91 -19.28 -8.30
N VAL A 13 -4.51 -18.23 -7.75
CA VAL A 13 -4.36 -16.87 -8.27
C VAL A 13 -2.87 -16.60 -8.20
N GLN A 14 -2.19 -16.86 -9.31
CA GLN A 14 -0.81 -16.46 -9.50
C GLN A 14 -0.81 -14.94 -9.29
N PRO A 15 0.01 -14.39 -8.37
CA PRO A 15 0.10 -12.96 -8.25
C PRO A 15 0.58 -12.44 -9.60
N GLN A 16 -0.29 -11.70 -10.29
CA GLN A 16 0.12 -10.78 -11.34
C GLN A 16 1.29 -9.96 -10.79
N PRO A 17 2.32 -9.62 -11.59
CA PRO A 17 3.42 -8.79 -11.11
C PRO A 17 2.81 -7.57 -10.45
N SER A 18 2.89 -7.54 -9.12
CA SER A 18 2.24 -6.52 -8.34
C SER A 18 3.01 -5.25 -8.65
N ASP A 19 2.36 -4.24 -9.21
CA ASP A 19 2.87 -2.85 -9.30
C ASP A 19 3.05 -2.21 -7.90
N GLU A 20 3.18 -3.06 -6.88
CA GLU A 20 3.51 -2.73 -5.52
C GLU A 20 4.94 -2.21 -5.48
N ARG A 21 5.08 -0.96 -5.06
CA ARG A 21 6.36 -0.30 -4.85
C ARG A 21 6.27 0.66 -3.66
N PRO A 22 7.41 1.11 -3.13
CA PRO A 22 7.43 2.11 -2.08
C PRO A 22 6.67 3.38 -2.47
N LEU A 23 6.04 4.02 -1.49
CA LEU A 23 5.30 5.27 -1.66
C LEU A 23 6.21 6.40 -2.20
N ALA A 24 7.49 6.37 -1.81
CA ALA A 24 8.52 7.30 -2.29
C ALA A 24 8.79 7.23 -3.81
N ASP A 25 8.37 6.15 -4.48
CA ASP A 25 8.64 5.93 -5.91
C ASP A 25 7.45 6.33 -6.82
N PHE A 26 6.36 6.82 -6.24
CA PHE A 26 5.21 7.31 -7.01
C PHE A 26 5.39 8.75 -7.47
N SER A 27 4.73 9.14 -8.55
CA SER A 27 4.67 10.55 -8.93
C SER A 27 3.76 11.35 -8.00
N THR A 28 3.96 12.65 -7.95
CA THR A 28 2.94 13.57 -7.45
C THR A 28 1.61 13.37 -8.20
N ASP A 29 0.50 13.63 -7.52
CA ASP A 29 -0.89 13.41 -7.92
C ASP A 29 -1.31 11.94 -8.11
N ALA A 30 -0.40 10.98 -7.89
CA ALA A 30 -0.74 9.56 -7.95
C ALA A 30 -1.78 9.19 -6.89
N ARG A 31 -2.80 8.44 -7.30
CA ARG A 31 -3.69 7.71 -6.37
C ARG A 31 -3.15 6.30 -6.20
N VAL A 32 -2.97 5.88 -4.96
CA VAL A 32 -2.38 4.59 -4.65
C VAL A 32 -3.17 3.89 -3.56
N LYS A 33 -3.20 2.56 -3.59
CA LYS A 33 -3.80 1.74 -2.55
C LYS A 33 -2.69 1.12 -1.72
N VAL A 34 -2.68 1.42 -0.42
CA VAL A 34 -1.70 0.87 0.53
C VAL A 34 -1.86 -0.65 0.57
N ARG A 35 -0.76 -1.38 0.49
CA ARG A 35 -0.75 -2.84 0.48
C ARG A 35 -0.19 -3.44 1.76
N ARG A 36 0.94 -2.92 2.21
CA ARG A 36 1.62 -3.38 3.42
C ARG A 36 2.60 -2.35 3.93
N PHE A 37 3.06 -2.59 5.15
CA PHE A 37 4.21 -1.91 5.72
C PHE A 37 5.43 -2.83 5.64
N GLY A 38 6.60 -2.23 5.43
CA GLY A 38 7.89 -2.88 5.58
C GLY A 38 8.35 -2.86 7.03
N ASN A 39 9.62 -2.58 7.26
CA ASN A 39 10.23 -2.61 8.58
C ASN A 39 10.17 -1.23 9.26
N LEU A 40 9.01 -0.90 9.82
CA LEU A 40 8.80 0.33 10.58
C LEU A 40 8.91 0.08 12.10
N PRO A 41 9.45 1.04 12.87
CA PRO A 41 9.33 1.02 14.32
C PRO A 41 7.85 0.94 14.75
N PRO A 42 7.50 0.18 15.79
CA PRO A 42 6.10 0.01 16.22
C PRO A 42 5.36 1.33 16.47
N ALA A 43 6.04 2.32 17.04
CA ALA A 43 5.46 3.65 17.27
C ALA A 43 5.09 4.35 15.96
N THR A 44 5.97 4.32 14.97
CA THR A 44 5.73 4.91 13.64
C THR A 44 4.56 4.21 12.93
N LEU A 45 4.53 2.88 12.99
CA LEU A 45 3.43 2.10 12.45
C LEU A 45 2.09 2.48 13.11
N HIS A 46 2.04 2.55 14.44
CA HIS A 46 0.83 2.96 15.16
C HIS A 46 0.37 4.37 14.79
N HIS A 47 1.29 5.33 14.62
CA HIS A 47 0.93 6.68 14.18
C HIS A 47 0.32 6.67 12.76
N LEU A 48 0.94 5.98 11.80
CA LEU A 48 0.41 5.86 10.44
C LEU A 48 -1.02 5.29 10.46
N GLN A 49 -1.24 4.22 11.23
CA GLN A 49 -2.55 3.60 11.39
C GLN A 49 -3.57 4.54 12.04
N ALA A 50 -3.18 5.31 13.07
CA ALA A 50 -4.04 6.28 13.74
C ALA A 50 -4.51 7.41 12.80
N TYR A 51 -3.68 7.78 11.82
CA TYR A 51 -4.04 8.73 10.77
C TYR A 51 -4.77 8.09 9.57
N GLY A 52 -5.09 6.80 9.63
CA GLY A 52 -5.85 6.11 8.60
C GLY A 52 -5.02 5.53 7.45
N VAL A 53 -3.68 5.60 7.52
CA VAL A 53 -2.80 4.87 6.59
C VAL A 53 -2.87 3.39 6.97
N LEU A 54 -3.64 2.61 6.21
CA LEU A 54 -3.92 1.21 6.48
C LEU A 54 -3.90 0.40 5.18
N PRO A 55 -3.46 -0.88 5.20
CA PRO A 55 -3.61 -1.78 4.07
C PRO A 55 -5.06 -1.79 3.55
N GLY A 56 -5.20 -1.66 2.24
CA GLY A 56 -6.47 -1.56 1.53
C GLY A 56 -7.02 -0.14 1.40
N ARG A 57 -6.44 0.88 2.06
CA ARG A 57 -6.87 2.28 1.91
C ARG A 57 -6.25 2.93 0.69
N GLU A 58 -7.06 3.71 -0.01
CA GLU A 58 -6.58 4.59 -1.07
C GLU A 58 -6.12 5.92 -0.46
N ILE A 59 -4.97 6.42 -0.94
CA ILE A 59 -4.37 7.68 -0.55
C ILE A 59 -3.88 8.41 -1.80
N ARG A 60 -3.68 9.73 -1.70
CA ARG A 60 -3.14 10.55 -2.81
C ARG A 60 -1.75 11.04 -2.45
N VAL A 61 -0.81 10.97 -3.37
CA VAL A 61 0.52 11.57 -3.21
C VAL A 61 0.45 13.03 -3.63
N LEU A 62 0.58 13.96 -2.69
CA LEU A 62 0.51 15.41 -2.94
C LEU A 62 1.87 16.02 -3.28
N ALA A 63 2.96 15.46 -2.75
CA ALA A 63 4.32 15.91 -3.05
C ALA A 63 5.34 14.81 -2.75
N GLN A 64 6.51 14.88 -3.41
CA GLN A 64 7.64 13.96 -3.16
C GLN A 64 8.89 14.67 -2.58
N ARG A 65 8.94 16.01 -2.61
CA ARG A 65 10.07 16.80 -2.09
C ARG A 65 9.56 18.07 -1.40
N PRO A 66 10.22 18.54 -0.32
CA PRO A 66 11.36 17.92 0.36
C PRO A 66 10.99 16.69 1.22
N LEU A 67 9.69 16.49 1.48
CA LEU A 67 9.11 15.32 2.15
C LEU A 67 8.05 14.70 1.24
N VAL A 68 7.70 13.44 1.49
CA VAL A 68 6.56 12.79 0.83
C VAL A 68 5.30 13.26 1.54
N ILE A 69 4.47 14.05 0.87
CA ILE A 69 3.19 14.51 1.42
C ILE A 69 2.09 13.64 0.83
N ILE A 70 1.27 13.05 1.69
CA ILE A 70 0.09 12.28 1.28
C ILE A 70 -1.19 12.86 1.84
N GLN A 71 -2.28 12.66 1.11
CA GLN A 71 -3.63 12.86 1.59
C GLN A 71 -4.26 11.51 1.93
N VAL A 72 -4.80 11.41 3.14
CA VAL A 72 -5.55 10.26 3.65
C VAL A 72 -6.90 10.78 4.11
N GLU A 73 -7.98 10.38 3.43
CA GLU A 73 -9.31 10.98 3.63
C GLU A 73 -9.23 12.52 3.50
N GLU A 74 -9.55 13.26 4.56
CA GLU A 74 -9.49 14.74 4.62
C GLU A 74 -8.20 15.28 5.27
N SER A 75 -7.25 14.41 5.64
CA SER A 75 -6.01 14.79 6.34
C SER A 75 -4.78 14.74 5.43
N GLU A 76 -3.87 15.69 5.61
CA GLU A 76 -2.55 15.67 4.98
C GLU A 76 -1.46 15.25 5.97
N LEU A 77 -0.56 14.38 5.53
CA LEU A 77 0.55 13.87 6.33
C LEU A 77 1.86 14.06 5.56
N ALA A 78 2.83 14.66 6.23
CA ALA A 78 4.20 14.71 5.74
C ALA A 78 4.99 13.53 6.32
N LEU A 79 5.58 12.73 5.43
CA LEU A 79 6.40 11.58 5.76
C LEU A 79 7.85 11.85 5.38
N GLU A 80 8.75 11.47 6.29
CA GLU A 80 10.16 11.32 5.93
C GLU A 80 10.33 10.27 4.84
N GLU A 81 11.34 10.44 3.98
CA GLU A 81 11.65 9.51 2.89
C GLU A 81 11.91 8.08 3.41
N SER A 82 12.53 7.97 4.59
CA SER A 82 12.75 6.70 5.29
C SER A 82 11.44 5.97 5.60
N VAL A 83 10.42 6.69 6.06
CA VAL A 83 9.09 6.13 6.37
C VAL A 83 8.34 5.82 5.08
N ALA A 84 8.35 6.72 4.10
CA ALA A 84 7.68 6.53 2.82
C ALA A 84 8.25 5.33 2.03
N ARG A 85 9.54 5.00 2.20
CA ARG A 85 10.15 3.80 1.61
C ARG A 85 9.62 2.49 2.19
N GLU A 86 9.13 2.51 3.42
CA GLU A 86 8.58 1.34 4.11
C GLU A 86 7.05 1.26 4.01
N VAL A 87 6.40 2.16 3.26
CA VAL A 87 4.97 2.05 2.93
C VAL A 87 4.86 1.58 1.49
N PHE A 88 4.36 0.35 1.29
CA PHE A 88 4.21 -0.23 -0.04
C PHE A 88 2.78 -0.07 -0.53
N ALA A 89 2.63 0.38 -1.76
CA ALA A 89 1.34 0.65 -2.38
C ALA A 89 1.34 0.27 -3.86
N GLU A 90 0.15 0.11 -4.44
CA GLU A 90 -0.06 -0.08 -5.88
C GLU A 90 -0.81 1.12 -6.46
N ALA A 91 -0.56 1.45 -7.72
CA ALA A 91 -1.31 2.52 -8.39
C ALA A 91 -2.79 2.13 -8.54
N VAL A 92 -3.69 3.08 -8.28
CA VAL A 92 -5.11 2.92 -8.60
C VAL A 92 -5.33 3.50 -10.00
N GLN A 93 -5.63 2.65 -10.97
CA GLN A 93 -6.12 3.12 -12.28
C GLN A 93 -7.50 3.76 -12.06
N LEU A 94 -7.63 5.06 -12.30
CA LEU A 94 -8.94 5.66 -12.46
C LEU A 94 -9.55 5.12 -13.77
N PRO A 95 -10.80 4.61 -13.76
CA PRO A 95 -11.48 4.27 -14.99
C PRO A 95 -11.59 5.53 -15.85
N VAL A 96 -11.14 5.43 -17.10
CA VAL A 96 -11.18 6.48 -18.12
C VAL A 96 -12.61 6.65 -18.63
#